data_AF-A0A3D4ULQ4-F1
#
_entry.id   AF-A0A3D4ULQ4-F1
#
_cell.length_a   1.000
_cell.length_b   1.000
_cell.length_c   1.000
_cell.angle_alpha   90.00
_cell.angle_beta   90.00
_cell.angle_gamma   90.00
#
_symmetry.space_group_name_H-M   'P 1'
#
loop_
_entity.id
_entity.type
_entity.pdbx_description
1 polymer ?
#
loop_
_entity_poly.entity_id
_entity_poly.type
_entity_poly.pdbx_seq_one_letter_code
_entity_poly.pdbx_strand_id
1 'polypeptide(L)'
;VLDVLAGLCKQGLVYKALKPVHWSVANETALADAELEYQDREDLSVYVDFEAADAGAVYDAFGLSEDDRPGATPSFMIWTTTPWTLPANLAIAVHEKFEYALVRVDGNITVMAVELVEKVCKAAKAEDVQTLATTTGDKFVGLRYKHPFRDEAPTPINEPDADTSVCYSVVSADYVTLEDGTGLVHTAPGHGADDYQTGLRVGLPVYCPVKGDGTYDETVPEWLAGKSIWKANDEVAKHLTDSGHMFYAHKFMHSYPHDWRSKTPVIFRCTEQWFVDVNKPTKRDGKGLREMALAATQDGGTVNFVPAWGRNRMRGMLDSRPDWCISRQRAWGLPIPAFTMPDDSAFMTEMSAQCVADLVRAK
;
A
#
# COMPACT_ATOMS: atom_id res chain seq x y z
N VAL A 1 -18.92 21.52 17.15
CA VAL A 1 -17.94 20.57 16.55
C VAL A 1 -16.85 20.19 17.56
N LEU A 2 -16.14 21.15 18.16
CA LEU A 2 -15.14 20.83 19.19
C LEU A 2 -15.72 20.05 20.39
N ASP A 3 -16.95 20.34 20.83
CA ASP A 3 -17.62 19.54 21.87
C ASP A 3 -17.84 18.07 21.45
N VAL A 4 -18.09 17.83 20.15
CA VAL A 4 -18.22 16.46 19.61
C VAL A 4 -16.86 15.76 19.63
N LEU A 5 -15.79 16.45 19.23
CA LEU A 5 -14.44 15.92 19.30
C LEU A 5 -14.04 15.60 20.75
N ALA A 6 -14.32 16.50 21.70
CA ALA A 6 -14.09 16.27 23.12
C ALA A 6 -14.87 15.01 23.61
N GLY A 7 -16.11 14.84 23.15
CA GLY A 7 -16.89 13.63 23.38
C GLY A 7 -16.23 12.37 22.82
N LEU A 8 -15.68 12.39 21.61
CA LEU A 8 -14.95 11.26 21.02
C LEU A 8 -13.65 10.97 21.80
N CYS A 9 -12.92 12.01 22.24
CA CYS A 9 -11.75 11.88 23.10
C CYS A 9 -12.11 11.22 24.44
N LYS A 10 -13.24 11.61 25.06
CA LYS A 10 -13.77 10.98 26.29
C LYS A 10 -13.98 9.47 26.10
N GLN A 11 -14.57 9.09 24.98
CA GLN A 11 -14.78 7.69 24.62
C GLN A 11 -13.48 6.94 24.28
N GLY A 12 -12.35 7.66 24.13
CA GLY A 12 -11.04 7.09 23.80
C GLY A 12 -10.92 6.65 22.34
N LEU A 13 -11.73 7.21 21.45
CA LEU A 13 -11.79 6.84 20.03
C LEU A 13 -10.81 7.63 19.16
N VAL A 14 -10.33 8.78 19.63
CA VAL A 14 -9.43 9.64 18.85
C VAL A 14 -7.98 9.26 19.13
N TYR A 15 -7.20 9.05 18.08
CA TYR A 15 -5.78 8.71 18.19
C TYR A 15 -4.97 9.28 17.02
N LYS A 16 -3.66 9.41 17.20
CA LYS A 16 -2.69 9.81 16.16
C LYS A 16 -1.93 8.57 15.71
N ALA A 17 -1.75 8.39 14.42
CA ALA A 17 -0.95 7.29 13.87
C ALA A 17 -0.33 7.66 12.53
N LEU A 18 0.82 7.03 12.22
CA LEU A 18 1.41 6.98 10.89
C LEU A 18 0.70 5.87 10.10
N LYS A 19 -0.13 6.21 9.11
CA LYS A 19 -0.85 5.23 8.29
C LYS A 19 -0.89 5.67 6.82
N PRO A 20 -1.00 4.74 5.87
CA PRO A 20 -1.27 5.08 4.48
C PRO A 20 -2.64 5.76 4.40
N VAL A 21 -2.67 6.92 3.76
CA VAL A 21 -3.91 7.64 3.45
C VAL A 21 -3.90 8.02 1.99
N HIS A 22 -5.09 8.24 1.44
CA HIS A 22 -5.21 8.94 0.17
C HIS A 22 -4.65 10.35 0.33
N TRP A 23 -3.70 10.70 -0.53
CA TRP A 23 -2.98 11.96 -0.50
C TRP A 23 -3.14 12.68 -1.82
N SER A 24 -3.64 13.91 -1.76
CA SER A 24 -3.72 14.80 -2.91
C SER A 24 -2.43 15.58 -3.01
N VAL A 25 -1.57 15.21 -3.97
CA VAL A 25 -0.28 15.88 -4.22
C VAL A 25 -0.50 17.34 -4.59
N ALA A 26 -1.49 17.64 -5.44
CA ALA A 26 -1.77 19.01 -5.90
C ALA A 26 -2.22 19.95 -4.76
N ASN A 27 -2.76 19.37 -3.69
CA ASN A 27 -3.34 20.08 -2.56
C ASN A 27 -2.57 19.91 -1.25
N GLU A 28 -1.53 19.07 -1.28
CA GLU A 28 -0.68 18.67 -0.16
C GLU A 28 -1.48 18.30 1.11
N THR A 29 -2.51 17.48 0.95
CA THR A 29 -3.37 17.08 2.08
C THR A 29 -3.86 15.64 1.94
N ALA A 30 -4.08 15.00 3.10
CA ALA A 30 -4.84 13.77 3.18
C ALA A 30 -6.30 13.98 2.74
N LEU A 31 -6.90 12.94 2.18
CA LEU A 31 -8.32 12.84 1.81
C LEU A 31 -8.93 11.61 2.48
N ALA A 32 -10.21 11.69 2.82
CA ALA A 32 -11.00 10.51 3.19
C ALA A 32 -11.62 9.87 1.95
N ASP A 33 -12.02 8.60 2.03
CA ASP A 33 -12.63 7.85 0.92
C ASP A 33 -13.85 8.55 0.30
N ALA A 34 -14.62 9.28 1.12
CA ALA A 34 -15.77 10.06 0.67
C ALA A 34 -15.41 11.31 -0.17
N GLU A 35 -14.13 11.67 -0.22
CA GLU A 35 -13.58 12.81 -0.97
C GLU A 35 -12.86 12.37 -2.26
N LEU A 36 -13.07 11.11 -2.67
CA LEU A 36 -12.51 10.54 -3.88
C LEU A 36 -13.58 10.38 -4.95
N GLU A 37 -13.17 10.59 -6.19
CA GLU A 37 -13.92 10.22 -7.39
C GLU A 37 -13.04 9.35 -8.27
N TYR A 38 -13.66 8.46 -9.04
CA TYR A 38 -12.94 7.54 -9.91
C TYR A 38 -13.07 7.97 -11.36
N GLN A 39 -11.95 7.97 -12.08
CA GLN A 39 -11.88 8.31 -13.50
C GLN A 39 -10.92 7.36 -14.20
N ASP A 40 -11.22 7.03 -15.46
CA ASP A 40 -10.33 6.21 -16.26
C ASP A 40 -9.06 6.99 -16.59
N ARG A 41 -7.92 6.32 -16.43
CA ARG A 41 -6.60 6.87 -16.70
C ARG A 41 -5.73 5.81 -17.37
N GLU A 42 -4.86 6.26 -18.26
CA GLU A 42 -3.81 5.43 -18.85
C GLU A 42 -2.52 5.58 -18.04
N ASP A 43 -2.01 4.47 -17.51
CA ASP A 43 -0.75 4.40 -16.76
C ASP A 43 0.19 3.36 -17.36
N LEU A 44 1.49 3.48 -17.04
CA LEU A 44 2.50 2.52 -17.45
C LEU A 44 2.42 1.28 -16.55
N SER A 45 2.18 0.13 -17.17
CA SER A 45 2.13 -1.20 -16.55
C SER A 45 3.44 -1.92 -16.86
N VAL A 46 4.16 -2.34 -15.82
CA VAL A 46 5.49 -2.94 -15.92
C VAL A 46 5.54 -4.31 -15.24
N TYR A 47 6.29 -5.21 -15.86
CA TYR A 47 6.64 -6.53 -15.34
C TYR A 47 8.14 -6.54 -15.12
N VAL A 48 8.55 -6.79 -13.88
CA VAL A 48 9.92 -6.55 -13.44
C VAL A 48 10.46 -7.78 -12.76
N ASP A 49 11.60 -8.25 -13.21
CA ASP A 49 12.31 -9.38 -12.63
C ASP A 49 13.18 -8.91 -11.47
N PHE A 50 12.90 -9.43 -10.28
CA PHE A 50 13.73 -9.24 -9.09
C PHE A 50 14.61 -10.48 -8.90
N GLU A 51 15.90 -10.37 -9.22
CA GLU A 51 16.84 -11.49 -9.18
C GLU A 51 16.90 -12.13 -7.78
N ALA A 52 16.84 -13.47 -7.70
CA ALA A 52 17.00 -14.16 -6.43
C ALA A 52 18.42 -13.95 -5.85
N ALA A 53 18.51 -13.77 -4.53
CA ALA A 53 19.80 -13.64 -3.86
C ALA A 53 20.57 -14.98 -3.80
N ASP A 54 19.84 -16.09 -3.80
CA ASP A 54 20.37 -17.45 -3.79
C ASP A 54 19.59 -18.31 -4.80
N ALA A 55 20.22 -18.60 -5.94
CA ALA A 55 19.63 -19.43 -6.99
C ALA A 55 19.37 -20.87 -6.52
N GLY A 56 20.29 -21.44 -5.73
CA GLY A 56 20.19 -22.81 -5.23
C GLY A 56 18.97 -22.98 -4.33
N ALA A 57 18.74 -22.03 -3.41
CA ALA A 57 17.59 -22.05 -2.52
C ALA A 57 16.25 -21.98 -3.28
N VAL A 58 16.17 -21.19 -4.36
CA VAL A 58 14.99 -21.19 -5.23
C VAL A 58 14.82 -22.55 -5.90
N TYR A 59 15.86 -23.09 -6.53
CA TYR A 59 15.76 -24.40 -7.19
C TYR A 59 15.39 -25.53 -6.23
N ASP A 60 15.87 -25.50 -4.99
CA ASP A 60 15.49 -26.45 -3.95
C ASP A 60 14.02 -26.32 -3.54
N ALA A 61 13.50 -25.09 -3.44
CA ALA A 61 12.07 -24.84 -3.19
C ALA A 61 11.16 -25.38 -4.32
N PHE A 62 11.69 -25.46 -5.54
CA PHE A 62 11.05 -26.08 -6.71
C PHE A 62 11.38 -27.57 -6.89
N GLY A 63 12.16 -28.17 -5.98
CA GLY A 63 12.48 -29.61 -5.98
C GLY A 63 13.41 -30.06 -7.11
N LEU A 64 14.20 -29.15 -7.70
CA LEU A 64 15.15 -29.46 -8.78
C LEU A 64 16.45 -30.04 -8.23
N SER A 65 16.89 -31.16 -8.80
CA SER A 65 18.21 -31.74 -8.50
C SER A 65 19.33 -30.89 -9.10
N GLU A 66 20.57 -31.01 -8.62
CA GLU A 66 21.71 -30.24 -9.16
C GLU A 66 21.89 -30.40 -10.68
N ASP A 67 21.64 -31.61 -11.20
CA ASP A 67 21.75 -31.93 -12.62
C ASP A 67 20.63 -31.30 -13.47
N ASP A 68 19.47 -30.99 -12.86
CA ASP A 68 18.32 -30.39 -13.53
C ASP A 68 18.34 -28.85 -13.48
N ARG A 69 19.29 -28.25 -12.75
CA ARG A 69 19.35 -26.79 -12.59
C ARG A 69 19.75 -26.12 -13.91
N PRO A 70 19.01 -25.09 -14.35
CA PRO A 70 19.19 -24.49 -15.67
C PRO A 70 20.40 -23.53 -15.77
N GLY A 71 21.27 -23.46 -14.76
CA GLY A 71 22.55 -22.73 -14.80
C GLY A 71 22.49 -21.20 -14.77
N ALA A 72 21.30 -20.59 -14.72
CA ALA A 72 21.11 -19.15 -14.54
C ALA A 72 20.58 -18.84 -13.12
N THR A 73 20.53 -17.57 -12.72
CA THR A 73 19.84 -17.17 -11.48
C THR A 73 18.37 -16.89 -11.80
N PRO A 74 17.41 -17.51 -11.09
CA PRO A 74 16.00 -17.23 -11.31
C PRO A 74 15.61 -15.88 -10.69
N SER A 75 14.59 -15.24 -11.25
CA SER A 75 14.00 -14.01 -10.72
C SER A 75 12.59 -14.24 -10.19
N PHE A 76 12.11 -13.32 -9.36
CA PHE A 76 10.72 -13.21 -8.96
C PHE A 76 10.07 -12.10 -9.80
N MET A 77 9.19 -12.46 -10.75
CA MET A 77 8.57 -11.46 -11.62
C MET A 77 7.41 -10.79 -10.91
N ILE A 78 7.57 -9.51 -10.56
CA ILE A 78 6.46 -8.70 -10.04
C ILE A 78 5.75 -7.97 -11.17
N TRP A 79 4.55 -7.49 -10.87
CA TRP A 79 3.80 -6.58 -11.73
C TRP A 79 3.36 -5.34 -10.96
N THR A 80 3.39 -4.17 -11.62
CA THR A 80 2.82 -2.94 -11.07
C THR A 80 2.38 -1.96 -12.15
N THR A 81 1.33 -1.20 -11.86
CA THR A 81 0.89 -0.01 -12.64
C THR A 81 1.43 1.30 -12.07
N THR A 82 2.24 1.23 -11.01
CA THR A 82 2.82 2.39 -10.33
C THR A 82 4.34 2.28 -10.21
N PRO A 83 5.11 2.39 -11.31
CA PRO A 83 6.56 2.25 -11.29
C PRO A 83 7.26 3.15 -10.24
N TRP A 84 6.72 4.35 -9.99
CA TRP A 84 7.21 5.27 -8.96
C TRP A 84 7.21 4.69 -7.52
N THR A 85 6.49 3.60 -7.25
CA THR A 85 6.51 2.95 -5.92
C THR A 85 7.66 1.96 -5.77
N LEU A 86 8.27 1.50 -6.86
CA LEU A 86 9.34 0.49 -6.84
C LEU A 86 10.57 0.90 -6.00
N PRO A 87 11.02 2.17 -5.96
CA PRO A 87 12.11 2.58 -5.06
C PRO A 87 11.81 2.39 -3.57
N ALA A 88 10.54 2.19 -3.21
CA ALA A 88 10.06 1.94 -1.85
C ALA A 88 9.66 0.47 -1.60
N ASN A 89 9.96 -0.43 -2.53
CA ASN A 89 9.73 -1.85 -2.35
C ASN A 89 10.65 -2.41 -1.24
N LEU A 90 10.07 -3.20 -0.34
CA LEU A 90 10.77 -3.85 0.78
C LEU A 90 10.52 -5.37 0.86
N ALA A 91 9.50 -5.90 0.17
CA ALA A 91 9.22 -7.33 0.12
C ALA A 91 8.46 -7.70 -1.17
N ILE A 92 8.35 -9.01 -1.45
CA ILE A 92 7.48 -9.54 -2.49
C ILE A 92 6.44 -10.43 -1.82
N ALA A 93 5.17 -10.09 -1.94
CA ALA A 93 4.06 -10.82 -1.34
C ALA A 93 3.53 -11.89 -2.29
N VAL A 94 3.31 -13.09 -1.75
CA VAL A 94 2.74 -14.25 -2.45
C VAL A 94 1.67 -14.93 -1.59
N HIS A 95 0.69 -15.55 -2.24
CA HIS A 95 -0.26 -16.41 -1.54
C HIS A 95 0.34 -17.80 -1.34
N GLU A 96 0.40 -18.29 -0.10
CA GLU A 96 1.02 -19.58 0.26
C GLU A 96 0.42 -20.79 -0.48
N LYS A 97 -0.89 -20.78 -0.69
CA LYS A 97 -1.63 -21.92 -1.25
C LYS A 97 -1.73 -21.92 -2.77
N PHE A 98 -1.28 -20.86 -3.44
CA PHE A 98 -1.29 -20.83 -4.90
C PHE A 98 -0.09 -21.62 -5.44
N GLU A 99 -0.26 -22.17 -6.64
CA GLU A 99 0.82 -22.83 -7.37
C GLU A 99 1.57 -21.80 -8.22
N TYR A 100 2.91 -21.88 -8.16
CA TYR A 100 3.83 -21.04 -8.92
C TYR A 100 4.67 -21.92 -9.83
N ALA A 101 4.98 -21.39 -11.00
CA ALA A 101 5.86 -21.99 -11.99
C ALA A 101 7.21 -21.30 -11.97
N LEU A 102 8.27 -22.09 -11.97
CA LEU A 102 9.58 -21.67 -12.43
C LEU A 102 9.58 -21.86 -13.95
N VAL A 103 9.61 -20.77 -14.69
CA VAL A 103 9.43 -20.77 -16.14
C VAL A 103 10.65 -20.13 -16.81
N ARG A 104 11.11 -20.76 -17.89
CA ARG A 104 12.02 -20.15 -18.85
C ARG A 104 11.19 -19.41 -19.90
N VAL A 105 11.43 -18.12 -20.06
CA VAL A 105 10.75 -17.25 -21.03
C VAL A 105 11.80 -16.47 -21.81
N ASP A 106 11.94 -16.75 -23.10
CA ASP A 106 12.91 -16.13 -24.01
C ASP A 106 14.35 -16.07 -23.45
N GLY A 107 14.75 -17.16 -22.77
CA GLY A 107 16.06 -17.31 -22.14
C GLY A 107 16.16 -16.83 -20.68
N ASN A 108 15.23 -16.02 -20.18
CA ASN A 108 15.16 -15.62 -18.78
C ASN A 108 14.47 -16.69 -17.94
N ILE A 109 14.86 -16.83 -16.67
CA ILE A 109 14.26 -17.78 -15.74
C ILE A 109 13.59 -17.00 -14.62
N THR A 110 12.30 -17.24 -14.44
CA THR A 110 11.51 -16.41 -13.53
C THR A 110 10.38 -17.20 -12.88
N VAL A 111 9.91 -16.70 -11.74
CA VAL A 111 8.81 -17.25 -10.97
C VAL A 111 7.56 -16.40 -11.19
N MET A 112 6.47 -17.06 -11.57
CA MET A 112 5.13 -16.46 -11.64
C MET A 112 4.05 -17.52 -11.32
N ALA A 113 2.85 -17.11 -10.94
CA ALA A 113 1.75 -18.04 -10.67
C ALA A 113 1.41 -18.85 -11.93
N VAL A 114 1.16 -20.15 -11.76
CA VAL A 114 0.91 -21.09 -12.88
C VAL A 114 -0.22 -20.59 -13.79
N GLU A 115 -1.31 -20.11 -13.19
CA GLU A 115 -2.49 -19.61 -13.90
C GLU A 115 -2.22 -18.35 -14.75
N LEU A 116 -1.16 -17.61 -14.44
CA LEU A 116 -0.82 -16.35 -15.08
C LEU A 116 0.26 -16.49 -16.17
N VAL A 117 0.95 -17.63 -16.26
CA VAL A 117 2.02 -17.88 -17.24
C VAL A 117 1.55 -17.60 -18.67
N GLU A 118 0.44 -18.22 -19.10
CA GLU A 118 -0.07 -18.06 -20.46
C GLU A 118 -0.46 -16.60 -20.75
N LYS A 119 -1.18 -15.96 -19.81
CA LYS A 119 -1.66 -14.57 -19.96
C LYS A 119 -0.49 -13.60 -20.09
N VAL A 120 0.51 -13.71 -19.23
CA VAL A 120 1.69 -12.83 -19.21
C VAL A 120 2.55 -13.05 -20.46
N CYS A 121 2.90 -14.30 -20.79
CA CYS A 121 3.74 -14.61 -21.94
C CYS A 121 3.07 -14.20 -23.27
N LYS A 122 1.76 -14.41 -23.39
CA LYS A 122 0.99 -13.97 -24.56
C LYS A 122 0.95 -12.45 -24.70
N ALA A 123 0.79 -11.72 -23.60
CA ALA A 123 0.82 -10.25 -23.61
C ALA A 123 2.20 -9.72 -24.01
N ALA A 124 3.27 -10.33 -23.49
CA ALA A 124 4.65 -10.02 -23.82
C ALA A 124 5.06 -10.49 -25.24
N LYS A 125 4.25 -11.35 -25.88
CA LYS A 125 4.55 -12.02 -27.16
C LYS A 125 5.83 -12.86 -27.09
N ALA A 126 6.03 -13.53 -25.96
CA ALA A 126 7.14 -14.45 -25.79
C ALA A 126 7.04 -15.64 -26.77
N GLU A 127 8.18 -16.09 -27.28
CA GLU A 127 8.24 -17.15 -28.29
C GLU A 127 8.69 -18.49 -27.69
N ASP A 128 9.66 -18.46 -26.77
CA ASP A 128 10.18 -19.66 -26.09
C ASP A 128 9.73 -19.67 -24.63
N VAL A 129 8.69 -20.45 -24.34
CA VAL A 129 8.11 -20.59 -23.00
C VAL A 129 8.16 -22.05 -22.56
N GLN A 130 8.91 -22.33 -21.49
CA GLN A 130 9.06 -23.66 -20.94
C GLN A 130 8.92 -23.64 -19.41
N THR A 131 7.89 -24.30 -18.87
CA THR A 131 7.79 -24.56 -17.43
C THR A 131 8.84 -25.60 -17.04
N LEU A 132 9.73 -25.23 -16.12
CA LEU A 132 10.81 -26.09 -15.62
C LEU A 132 10.35 -26.91 -14.42
N ALA A 133 9.62 -26.27 -13.50
CA ALA A 133 9.07 -26.90 -12.29
C ALA A 133 7.90 -26.08 -11.75
N THR A 134 7.09 -26.69 -10.88
CA THR A 134 6.02 -26.01 -10.15
C THR A 134 6.10 -26.34 -8.66
N THR A 135 5.67 -25.40 -7.82
CA THR A 135 5.62 -25.57 -6.36
C THR A 135 4.56 -24.65 -5.76
N THR A 136 4.24 -24.83 -4.48
CA THR A 136 3.30 -23.96 -3.75
C THR A 136 4.02 -22.76 -3.12
N GLY A 137 3.31 -21.63 -2.98
CA GLY A 137 3.85 -20.38 -2.44
C GLY A 137 4.60 -20.52 -1.12
N ASP A 138 4.12 -21.38 -0.21
CA ASP A 138 4.75 -21.64 1.09
C ASP A 138 6.21 -22.12 1.00
N LYS A 139 6.62 -22.74 -0.11
CA LYS A 139 7.97 -23.31 -0.26
C LYS A 139 9.07 -22.28 -0.41
N PHE A 140 8.74 -21.08 -0.86
CA PHE A 140 9.72 -20.03 -1.12
C PHE A 140 9.46 -18.73 -0.34
N VAL A 141 8.52 -18.75 0.60
CA VAL A 141 8.42 -17.70 1.64
C VAL A 141 9.73 -17.66 2.44
N GLY A 142 10.24 -16.46 2.67
CA GLY A 142 11.51 -16.21 3.35
C GLY A 142 12.73 -16.21 2.43
N LEU A 143 12.61 -16.66 1.17
CA LEU A 143 13.70 -16.50 0.20
C LEU A 143 13.96 -15.02 -0.07
N ARG A 144 15.23 -14.69 -0.33
CA ARG A 144 15.67 -13.31 -0.53
C ARG A 144 15.87 -12.98 -2.00
N TYR A 145 15.71 -11.71 -2.35
CA TYR A 145 15.96 -11.18 -3.68
C TYR A 145 16.90 -9.97 -3.63
N LYS A 146 17.41 -9.55 -4.78
CA LYS A 146 18.17 -8.32 -4.96
C LYS A 146 17.25 -7.25 -5.53
N HIS A 147 17.25 -6.07 -4.91
CA HIS A 147 16.42 -4.97 -5.38
C HIS A 147 17.05 -4.36 -6.65
N PRO A 148 16.28 -4.10 -7.73
CA PRO A 148 16.83 -3.61 -9.01
C PRO A 148 17.55 -2.25 -8.99
N PHE A 149 17.53 -1.53 -7.85
CA PHE A 149 18.00 -0.13 -7.77
C PHE A 149 19.09 0.09 -6.72
N ARG A 150 19.28 -0.86 -5.79
CA ARG A 150 20.21 -0.75 -4.66
C ARG A 150 20.45 -2.11 -4.00
N ASP A 151 21.60 -2.28 -3.38
CA ASP A 151 21.94 -3.53 -2.68
C ASP A 151 21.39 -3.58 -1.25
N GLU A 152 21.32 -2.43 -0.57
CA GLU A 152 20.90 -2.31 0.82
C GLU A 152 19.50 -1.71 0.93
N ALA A 153 18.70 -2.24 1.85
CA ALA A 153 17.36 -1.74 2.12
C ALA A 153 17.41 -0.34 2.76
N PRO A 154 16.54 0.59 2.33
CA PRO A 154 16.55 1.94 2.87
C PRO A 154 16.01 1.98 4.30
N THR A 155 16.56 2.91 5.09
CA THR A 155 16.05 3.24 6.42
C THR A 155 15.12 4.45 6.34
N PRO A 156 13.90 4.41 6.89
CA PRO A 156 13.01 5.57 6.93
C PRO A 156 13.61 6.72 7.76
N ILE A 157 13.41 7.97 7.32
CA ILE A 157 13.86 9.17 8.05
C ILE A 157 13.32 9.22 9.48
N ASN A 158 12.07 8.79 9.67
CA ASN A 158 11.38 8.86 10.95
C ASN A 158 11.68 7.67 11.88
N GLU A 159 12.42 6.67 11.42
CA GLU A 159 12.76 5.45 12.16
C GLU A 159 14.21 5.04 11.86
N PRO A 160 15.21 5.82 12.32
CA PRO A 160 16.62 5.58 12.00
C PRO A 160 17.16 4.25 12.55
N ASP A 161 16.53 3.71 13.59
CA ASP A 161 16.89 2.43 14.22
C ASP A 161 16.03 1.26 13.70
N ALA A 162 15.29 1.46 12.61
CA ALA A 162 14.47 0.41 12.00
C ALA A 162 15.30 -0.83 11.63
N ASP A 163 14.78 -2.00 11.98
CA ASP A 163 15.36 -3.27 11.54
C ASP A 163 15.06 -3.50 10.05
N THR A 164 16.09 -3.40 9.22
CA THR A 164 16.01 -3.65 7.77
C THR A 164 16.44 -5.07 7.39
N SER A 165 16.83 -5.92 8.35
CA SER A 165 17.34 -7.27 8.08
C SER A 165 16.31 -8.22 7.46
N VAL A 166 15.03 -7.96 7.73
CA VAL A 166 13.88 -8.69 7.17
C VAL A 166 13.44 -8.20 5.79
N CYS A 167 13.99 -7.07 5.32
CA CYS A 167 13.70 -6.55 3.99
C CYS A 167 14.30 -7.44 2.89
N TYR A 168 13.79 -7.24 1.68
CA TYR A 168 14.18 -7.96 0.47
C TYR A 168 13.96 -9.47 0.58
N SER A 169 12.82 -9.84 1.16
CA SER A 169 12.36 -11.21 1.32
C SER A 169 10.98 -11.42 0.68
N VAL A 170 10.70 -12.68 0.32
CA VAL A 170 9.35 -13.11 -0.08
C VAL A 170 8.51 -13.34 1.19
N VAL A 171 7.31 -12.79 1.22
CA VAL A 171 6.40 -12.85 2.36
C VAL A 171 5.04 -13.42 1.96
N SER A 172 4.36 -14.04 2.91
CA SER A 172 3.00 -14.56 2.72
C SER A 172 1.96 -13.45 2.82
N ALA A 173 0.96 -13.45 1.94
CA ALA A 173 -0.18 -12.54 1.96
C ALA A 173 -1.45 -13.14 1.32
N ASP A 174 -2.58 -13.01 2.02
CA ASP A 174 -3.87 -13.55 1.57
C ASP A 174 -4.60 -12.68 0.53
N TYR A 175 -4.18 -11.42 0.32
CA TYR A 175 -4.81 -10.50 -0.64
C TYR A 175 -4.32 -10.68 -2.07
N VAL A 176 -3.27 -11.48 -2.28
CA VAL A 176 -2.74 -11.77 -3.62
C VAL A 176 -3.81 -12.55 -4.39
N THR A 177 -4.11 -12.11 -5.61
CA THR A 177 -5.10 -12.75 -6.49
C THR A 177 -4.45 -13.28 -7.76
N LEU A 178 -5.18 -14.10 -8.50
CA LEU A 178 -4.79 -14.64 -9.81
C LEU A 178 -5.54 -13.94 -10.96
N GLU A 179 -6.20 -12.82 -10.68
CA GLU A 179 -6.97 -12.08 -11.69
C GLU A 179 -6.05 -11.32 -12.64
N ASP A 180 -5.03 -10.64 -12.12
CA ASP A 180 -4.10 -9.78 -12.86
C ASP A 180 -2.65 -9.88 -12.34
N GLY A 181 -1.71 -9.38 -13.15
CA GLY A 181 -0.29 -9.37 -12.82
C GLY A 181 0.37 -10.74 -12.99
N THR A 182 1.18 -11.13 -12.00
CA THR A 182 2.01 -12.35 -12.02
C THR A 182 1.75 -13.27 -10.83
N GLY A 183 0.91 -12.86 -9.87
CA GLY A 183 0.75 -13.53 -8.57
C GLY A 183 1.88 -13.22 -7.58
N LEU A 184 2.83 -12.35 -7.95
CA LEU A 184 3.84 -11.80 -7.04
C LEU A 184 3.65 -10.30 -6.95
N VAL A 185 3.34 -9.81 -5.75
CA VAL A 185 3.01 -8.40 -5.51
C VAL A 185 4.18 -7.71 -4.82
N HIS A 186 4.77 -6.71 -5.46
CA HIS A 186 5.78 -5.88 -4.82
C HIS A 186 5.15 -5.13 -3.63
N THR A 187 5.79 -5.15 -2.46
CA THR A 187 5.26 -4.58 -1.22
C THR A 187 6.03 -3.33 -0.82
N ALA A 188 5.34 -2.19 -0.74
CA ALA A 188 5.86 -0.91 -0.28
C ALA A 188 5.01 -0.37 0.88
N PRO A 189 5.37 -0.64 2.16
CA PRO A 189 4.52 -0.32 3.32
C PRO A 189 4.13 1.15 3.48
N GLY A 190 4.88 2.08 2.87
CA GLY A 190 4.56 3.51 2.84
C GLY A 190 3.48 3.92 1.82
N HIS A 191 3.05 3.02 0.94
CA HIS A 191 2.30 3.35 -0.28
C HIS A 191 1.10 2.43 -0.58
N GLY A 192 0.75 1.52 0.32
CA GLY A 192 -0.42 0.65 0.17
C GLY A 192 -1.02 0.26 1.52
N ALA A 193 -2.35 0.13 1.60
CA ALA A 193 -3.01 -0.29 2.84
C ALA A 193 -2.68 -1.75 3.20
N ASP A 194 -2.76 -2.64 2.23
CA ASP A 194 -2.42 -4.06 2.39
C ASP A 194 -0.91 -4.29 2.59
N ASP A 195 -0.09 -3.49 1.89
CA ASP A 195 1.36 -3.45 2.06
C ASP A 195 1.75 -3.04 3.48
N TYR A 196 1.08 -2.01 4.01
CA TYR A 196 1.28 -1.55 5.38
C TYR A 196 0.91 -2.63 6.40
N GLN A 197 -0.24 -3.30 6.24
CA GLN A 197 -0.62 -4.40 7.14
C GLN A 197 0.37 -5.58 7.06
N THR A 198 0.86 -5.88 5.86
CA THR A 198 1.90 -6.90 5.65
C THR A 198 3.20 -6.50 6.31
N GLY A 199 3.64 -5.25 6.13
CA GLY A 199 4.82 -4.70 6.76
C GLY A 199 4.76 -4.81 8.27
N LEU A 200 3.64 -4.40 8.89
CA LEU A 200 3.45 -4.55 10.34
C LEU A 200 3.50 -6.03 10.78
N ARG A 201 2.88 -6.94 10.02
CA ARG A 201 2.84 -8.38 10.37
C ARG A 201 4.23 -9.01 10.35
N VAL A 202 5.07 -8.64 9.38
CA VAL A 202 6.38 -9.26 9.15
C VAL A 202 7.56 -8.42 9.65
N GLY A 203 7.29 -7.27 10.26
CA GLY A 203 8.30 -6.39 10.84
C GLY A 203 9.03 -5.50 9.84
N LEU A 204 8.46 -5.23 8.65
CA LEU A 204 9.05 -4.26 7.71
C LEU A 204 8.84 -2.83 8.22
N PRO A 205 9.84 -1.95 8.06
CA PRO A 205 9.68 -0.55 8.38
C PRO A 205 8.69 0.15 7.45
N VAL A 206 8.08 1.22 7.95
CA VAL A 206 7.14 2.05 7.17
C VAL A 206 7.93 3.06 6.33
N TYR A 207 8.57 2.57 5.27
CA TYR A 207 9.36 3.38 4.37
C TYR A 207 8.48 4.14 3.37
N CYS A 208 8.52 5.47 3.42
CA CYS A 208 7.73 6.36 2.56
C CYS A 208 8.59 7.54 2.07
N PRO A 209 9.34 7.40 0.97
CA PRO A 209 10.27 8.42 0.51
C PRO A 209 9.63 9.59 -0.22
N VAL A 210 8.30 9.63 -0.33
CA VAL A 210 7.60 10.68 -1.08
C VAL A 210 7.15 11.77 -0.11
N LYS A 211 7.51 13.02 -0.41
CA LYS A 211 7.13 14.20 0.37
C LYS A 211 5.70 14.65 0.05
N GLY A 212 5.19 15.62 0.81
CA GLY A 212 3.84 16.17 0.63
C GLY A 212 3.59 16.75 -0.76
N ASP A 213 4.62 17.33 -1.38
CA ASP A 213 4.61 17.89 -2.73
C ASP A 213 4.70 16.84 -3.87
N GLY A 214 4.75 15.55 -3.52
CA GLY A 214 4.88 14.46 -4.49
C GLY A 214 6.25 14.33 -5.13
N THR A 215 7.30 14.88 -4.50
CA THR A 215 8.70 14.63 -4.88
C THR A 215 9.38 13.67 -3.91
N TYR A 216 10.40 12.94 -4.36
CA TYR A 216 11.17 12.08 -3.47
C TYR A 216 12.06 12.87 -2.51
N ASP A 217 12.30 12.32 -1.32
CA ASP A 217 13.34 12.75 -0.39
C ASP A 217 14.72 12.19 -0.78
N GLU A 218 15.70 12.30 0.12
CA GLU A 218 17.09 11.89 -0.10
C GLU A 218 17.35 10.41 0.22
N THR A 219 16.34 9.64 0.65
CA THR A 219 16.51 8.23 1.01
C THR A 219 16.40 7.29 -0.19
N VAL A 220 15.95 7.79 -1.35
CA VAL A 220 15.96 7.07 -2.64
C VAL A 220 17.34 7.12 -3.29
N PRO A 221 17.62 6.32 -4.34
CA PRO A 221 18.84 6.48 -5.12
C PRO A 221 19.00 7.92 -5.60
N GLU A 222 20.24 8.41 -5.66
CA GLU A 222 20.58 9.81 -5.96
C GLU A 222 19.92 10.33 -7.26
N TRP A 223 19.81 9.46 -8.27
CA TRP A 223 19.18 9.81 -9.54
C TRP A 223 17.66 10.03 -9.45
N LEU A 224 16.99 9.66 -8.35
CA LEU A 224 15.56 9.92 -8.10
C LEU A 224 15.30 11.08 -7.12
N ALA A 225 16.28 11.42 -6.28
CA ALA A 225 16.10 12.41 -5.23
C ALA A 225 15.58 13.75 -5.78
N GLY A 226 14.57 14.31 -5.10
CA GLY A 226 13.92 15.57 -5.50
C GLY A 226 13.04 15.52 -6.76
N LYS A 227 12.96 14.39 -7.47
CA LYS A 227 12.11 14.27 -8.66
C LYS A 227 10.65 14.05 -8.30
N SER A 228 9.75 14.56 -9.13
CA SER A 228 8.32 14.29 -9.03
C SER A 228 8.01 12.85 -9.41
N ILE A 229 7.18 12.16 -8.61
CA ILE A 229 6.74 10.78 -8.85
C ILE A 229 6.10 10.60 -10.24
N TRP A 230 5.44 11.63 -10.76
CA TRP A 230 4.77 11.57 -12.06
C TRP A 230 5.78 11.49 -13.21
N LYS A 231 6.91 12.20 -13.09
CA LYS A 231 8.01 12.14 -14.06
C LYS A 231 8.90 10.92 -13.84
N ALA A 232 8.98 10.45 -12.60
CA ALA A 232 9.83 9.33 -12.23
C ALA A 232 9.40 8.01 -12.88
N ASN A 233 8.14 7.83 -13.27
CA ASN A 233 7.69 6.60 -13.94
C ASN A 233 8.52 6.26 -15.19
N ASP A 234 8.79 7.25 -16.04
CA ASP A 234 9.58 7.06 -17.26
C ASP A 234 11.04 6.79 -16.94
N GLU A 235 11.60 7.47 -15.94
CA GLU A 235 12.99 7.28 -15.52
C GLU A 235 13.21 5.92 -14.86
N VAL A 236 12.27 5.46 -14.04
CA VAL A 236 12.25 4.12 -13.45
C VAL A 236 12.16 3.06 -14.53
N ALA A 237 11.23 3.21 -15.48
CA ALA A 237 11.07 2.24 -16.57
C ALA A 237 12.34 2.17 -17.45
N LYS A 238 12.94 3.32 -17.74
CA LYS A 238 14.22 3.40 -18.45
C LYS A 238 15.32 2.70 -17.68
N HIS A 239 15.47 2.97 -16.38
CA HIS A 239 16.50 2.34 -15.55
C HIS A 239 16.36 0.81 -15.54
N LEU A 240 15.15 0.30 -15.37
CA LEU A 240 14.84 -1.14 -15.40
C LEU A 240 15.16 -1.77 -16.77
N THR A 241 14.92 -1.03 -17.86
CA THR A 241 15.25 -1.49 -19.21
C THR A 241 16.76 -1.53 -19.42
N ASP A 242 17.46 -0.45 -19.05
CA ASP A 242 18.90 -0.32 -19.20
C ASP A 242 19.67 -1.33 -18.31
N SER A 243 19.08 -1.73 -17.17
CA SER A 243 19.64 -2.74 -16.25
C SER A 243 19.22 -4.18 -16.56
N GLY A 244 18.36 -4.41 -17.56
CA GLY A 244 17.88 -5.74 -17.94
C GLY A 244 16.86 -6.38 -17.00
N HIS A 245 16.32 -5.64 -16.03
CA HIS A 245 15.29 -6.12 -15.09
C HIS A 245 13.87 -5.95 -15.64
N MET A 246 13.67 -5.16 -16.68
CA MET A 246 12.38 -4.99 -17.35
C MET A 246 12.09 -6.21 -18.24
N PHE A 247 11.05 -6.97 -17.91
CA PHE A 247 10.57 -8.06 -18.76
C PHE A 247 9.61 -7.55 -19.84
N TYR A 248 8.59 -6.81 -19.43
CA TYR A 248 7.54 -6.33 -20.32
C TYR A 248 6.94 -5.03 -19.80
N ALA A 249 6.62 -4.10 -20.70
CA ALA A 249 5.97 -2.84 -20.37
C ALA A 249 4.91 -2.47 -21.43
N HIS A 250 3.76 -1.98 -20.98
CA HIS A 250 2.70 -1.49 -21.85
C HIS A 250 1.85 -0.42 -21.16
N LYS A 251 1.04 0.29 -21.96
CA LYS A 251 0.06 1.25 -21.46
C LYS A 251 -1.22 0.51 -21.05
N PHE A 252 -1.71 0.78 -19.86
CA PHE A 252 -2.86 0.12 -19.26
C PHE A 252 -3.91 1.15 -18.86
N MET A 253 -5.15 0.96 -19.33
CA MET A 253 -6.28 1.84 -19.00
C MET A 253 -7.07 1.23 -17.84
N HIS A 254 -7.24 1.99 -16.77
CA HIS A 254 -7.95 1.54 -15.57
C HIS A 254 -8.61 2.69 -14.82
N SER A 255 -9.56 2.35 -13.95
CA SER A 255 -10.23 3.31 -13.07
C SER A 255 -9.33 3.67 -11.89
N TYR A 256 -9.00 4.95 -11.74
CA TYR A 256 -8.05 5.44 -10.74
C TYR A 256 -8.68 6.53 -9.85
N PRO A 257 -8.36 6.59 -8.54
CA PRO A 257 -8.90 7.60 -7.65
C PRO A 257 -8.30 8.99 -7.92
N HIS A 258 -9.16 10.00 -7.88
CA HIS A 258 -8.87 11.41 -8.06
C HIS A 258 -9.48 12.22 -6.93
N ASP A 259 -8.84 13.32 -6.58
CA ASP A 259 -9.36 14.30 -5.63
C ASP A 259 -10.64 14.91 -6.21
N TRP A 260 -11.75 14.83 -5.47
CA TRP A 260 -13.05 15.34 -5.91
C TRP A 260 -13.08 16.85 -6.21
N ARG A 261 -12.13 17.64 -5.69
CA ARG A 261 -12.06 19.10 -5.91
C ARG A 261 -11.10 19.46 -7.03
N SER A 262 -9.84 19.04 -6.94
CA SER A 262 -8.84 19.40 -7.97
C SER A 262 -8.96 18.54 -9.23
N LYS A 263 -9.67 17.41 -9.15
CA LYS A 263 -9.76 16.40 -10.21
C LYS A 263 -8.40 15.83 -10.61
N THR A 264 -7.40 15.95 -9.74
CA THR A 264 -6.05 15.41 -9.95
C THR A 264 -5.94 14.02 -9.32
N PRO A 265 -5.10 13.14 -9.89
CA PRO A 265 -4.82 11.82 -9.33
C PRO A 265 -4.32 11.91 -7.89
N VAL A 266 -4.76 10.98 -7.04
CA VAL A 266 -4.26 10.84 -5.67
C VAL A 266 -3.25 9.70 -5.58
N ILE A 267 -2.45 9.69 -4.52
CA ILE A 267 -1.57 8.55 -4.21
C ILE A 267 -1.90 8.01 -2.83
N PHE A 268 -1.46 6.79 -2.54
CA PHE A 268 -1.31 6.36 -1.16
C PHE A 268 0.05 6.79 -0.62
N ARG A 269 0.03 7.42 0.55
CA ARG A 269 1.23 7.89 1.23
C ARG A 269 1.04 7.77 2.73
N CYS A 270 2.02 7.17 3.42
CA CYS A 270 2.08 7.17 4.87
C CYS A 270 2.38 8.58 5.40
N THR A 271 1.53 9.05 6.30
CA THR A 271 1.74 10.30 7.01
C THR A 271 1.05 10.24 8.36
N GLU A 272 1.61 10.94 9.34
CA GLU A 272 0.94 11.08 10.63
C GLU A 272 -0.38 11.84 10.45
N GLN A 273 -1.46 11.24 10.92
CA GLN A 273 -2.79 11.82 10.89
C GLN A 273 -3.55 11.49 12.18
N TRP A 274 -4.60 12.26 12.43
CA TRP A 274 -5.58 12.01 13.48
C TRP A 274 -6.73 11.20 12.92
N PHE A 275 -7.10 10.15 13.65
CA PHE A 275 -8.14 9.22 13.29
C PHE A 275 -9.19 9.11 14.38
N VAL A 276 -10.40 8.73 13.99
CA VAL A 276 -11.41 8.18 14.89
C VAL A 276 -11.52 6.69 14.62
N ASP A 277 -11.22 5.88 15.63
CA ASP A 277 -11.38 4.44 15.59
C ASP A 277 -12.87 4.09 15.52
N VAL A 278 -13.28 3.47 14.42
CA VAL A 278 -14.69 3.15 14.19
C VAL A 278 -15.09 1.79 14.77
N ASN A 279 -14.12 0.96 15.15
CA ASN A 279 -14.36 -0.39 15.65
C ASN A 279 -14.19 -0.51 17.16
N LYS A 280 -13.35 0.35 17.77
CA LYS A 280 -13.12 0.37 19.20
C LYS A 280 -14.43 0.57 19.97
N PRO A 281 -14.73 -0.32 20.93
CA PRO A 281 -15.88 -0.15 21.81
C PRO A 281 -15.87 1.20 22.51
N THR A 282 -16.98 1.93 22.42
CA THR A 282 -17.15 3.17 23.20
C THR A 282 -17.26 2.83 24.69
N LYS A 283 -16.77 3.73 25.56
CA LYS A 283 -16.91 3.57 27.01
C LYS A 283 -18.36 3.60 27.48
N ARG A 284 -19.23 4.31 26.75
CA ARG A 284 -20.66 4.47 27.10
C ARG A 284 -21.49 3.24 26.70
N ASP A 285 -21.34 2.76 25.47
CA ASP A 285 -22.24 1.76 24.88
C ASP A 285 -21.62 0.37 24.79
N GLY A 286 -20.30 0.23 25.02
CA GLY A 286 -19.58 -1.04 24.90
C GLY A 286 -19.51 -1.60 23.47
N LYS A 287 -19.84 -0.78 22.48
CA LYS A 287 -19.95 -1.13 21.06
C LYS A 287 -19.14 -0.17 20.18
N GLY A 288 -18.65 -0.66 19.05
CA GLY A 288 -17.96 0.17 18.05
C GLY A 288 -18.92 1.06 17.27
N LEU A 289 -18.43 2.19 16.75
CA LEU A 289 -19.24 3.10 15.93
C LEU A 289 -19.81 2.40 14.68
N ARG A 290 -19.02 1.52 14.04
CA ARG A 290 -19.45 0.72 12.88
C ARG A 290 -20.61 -0.19 13.25
N GLU A 291 -20.49 -0.94 14.35
CA GLU A 291 -21.54 -1.84 14.84
C GLU A 291 -22.83 -1.07 15.12
N MET A 292 -22.74 0.07 15.81
CA MET A 292 -23.89 0.92 16.12
C MET A 292 -24.54 1.46 14.83
N ALA A 293 -23.76 1.89 13.84
CA ALA A 293 -24.26 2.37 12.56
C ALA A 293 -24.91 1.26 11.73
N LEU A 294 -24.34 0.06 11.71
CA LEU A 294 -24.94 -1.10 11.04
C LEU A 294 -26.25 -1.53 11.71
N ALA A 295 -26.34 -1.49 13.04
CA ALA A 295 -27.58 -1.75 13.76
C ALA A 295 -28.67 -0.69 13.49
N ALA A 296 -28.28 0.59 13.39
CA ALA A 296 -29.22 1.67 13.06
C ALA A 296 -29.77 1.57 11.62
N THR A 297 -28.95 1.06 10.69
CA THR A 297 -29.25 0.99 9.25
C THR A 297 -29.75 -0.38 8.78
N GLN A 298 -29.90 -1.37 9.67
CA GLN A 298 -30.46 -2.67 9.31
C GLN A 298 -31.96 -2.61 9.00
N ASP A 299 -32.52 -3.69 8.48
CA ASP A 299 -33.98 -3.79 8.32
C ASP A 299 -34.68 -3.77 9.68
N GLY A 300 -35.71 -2.92 9.82
CA GLY A 300 -36.32 -2.63 11.13
C GLY A 300 -35.45 -1.81 12.09
N GLY A 301 -34.31 -1.28 11.62
CA GLY A 301 -33.47 -0.34 12.38
C GLY A 301 -34.13 1.04 12.55
N THR A 302 -33.41 1.95 13.21
CA THR A 302 -33.92 3.30 13.52
C THR A 302 -33.95 4.24 12.32
N VAL A 303 -33.26 3.91 11.23
CA VAL A 303 -33.18 4.74 10.01
C VAL A 303 -34.11 4.20 8.92
N ASN A 304 -35.02 5.04 8.44
CA ASN A 304 -35.88 4.73 7.30
C ASN A 304 -35.25 5.20 5.98
N PHE A 305 -35.15 4.31 4.99
CA PHE A 305 -34.54 4.58 3.68
C PHE A 305 -35.60 4.70 2.60
N VAL A 306 -35.62 5.84 1.91
CA VAL A 306 -36.48 6.08 0.73
C VAL A 306 -35.59 6.56 -0.42
N PRO A 307 -35.40 5.76 -1.49
CA PRO A 307 -35.91 4.40 -1.70
C PRO A 307 -35.16 3.33 -0.89
N ALA A 308 -35.81 2.17 -0.67
CA ALA A 308 -35.30 1.11 0.20
C ALA A 308 -33.93 0.54 -0.20
N TRP A 309 -33.61 0.53 -1.51
CA TRP A 309 -32.32 0.04 -1.99
C TRP A 309 -31.13 0.86 -1.49
N GLY A 310 -31.34 2.12 -1.09
CA GLY A 310 -30.30 2.97 -0.50
C GLY A 310 -29.71 2.38 0.79
N ARG A 311 -30.48 1.53 1.49
CA ARG A 311 -30.02 0.81 2.68
C ARG A 311 -28.82 -0.07 2.37
N ASN A 312 -28.91 -0.91 1.33
CA ASN A 312 -27.84 -1.86 1.00
C ASN A 312 -26.56 -1.13 0.60
N ARG A 313 -26.69 -0.02 -0.14
CA ARG A 313 -25.55 0.83 -0.50
C ARG A 313 -24.89 1.45 0.73
N MET A 314 -25.66 2.01 1.66
CA MET A 314 -25.12 2.60 2.89
C MET A 314 -24.48 1.54 3.79
N ARG A 315 -25.10 0.36 3.90
CA ARG A 315 -24.55 -0.74 4.70
C ARG A 315 -23.22 -1.24 4.15
N GLY A 316 -23.12 -1.45 2.83
CA GLY A 316 -21.85 -1.82 2.20
C GLY A 316 -20.74 -0.81 2.46
N MET A 317 -21.06 0.49 2.41
CA MET A 317 -20.13 1.56 2.77
C MET A 317 -19.73 1.52 4.26
N LEU A 318 -20.66 1.27 5.17
CA LEU A 318 -20.36 1.21 6.61
C LEU A 318 -19.51 -0.01 6.99
N ASP A 319 -19.80 -1.16 6.40
CA ASP A 319 -19.16 -2.43 6.71
C ASP A 319 -17.67 -2.43 6.36
N SER A 320 -17.33 -1.91 5.18
CA SER A 320 -15.96 -1.80 4.66
C SER A 320 -15.19 -0.55 5.14
N ARG A 321 -15.82 0.33 5.93
CA ARG A 321 -15.26 1.66 6.21
C ARG A 321 -13.99 1.59 7.07
N PRO A 322 -12.85 2.15 6.65
CA PRO A 322 -11.67 2.26 7.51
C PRO A 322 -11.88 3.27 8.64
N ASP A 323 -10.90 3.38 9.54
CA ASP A 323 -10.89 4.43 10.56
C ASP A 323 -10.96 5.81 9.91
N TRP A 324 -11.73 6.71 10.53
CA TRP A 324 -12.01 8.01 9.92
C TRP A 324 -10.84 8.96 10.12
N CYS A 325 -10.09 9.25 9.06
CA CYS A 325 -9.07 10.31 9.04
C CYS A 325 -9.73 11.70 9.14
N ILE A 326 -9.56 12.35 10.29
CA ILE A 326 -10.19 13.64 10.64
C ILE A 326 -9.27 14.86 10.49
N SER A 327 -7.97 14.67 10.29
CA SER A 327 -7.01 15.78 10.06
C SER A 327 -6.83 16.10 8.59
N ARG A 328 -6.60 17.39 8.29
CA ARG A 328 -6.26 17.91 6.96
C ARG A 328 -5.12 18.91 7.11
N GLN A 329 -4.20 18.95 6.17
CA GLN A 329 -3.06 19.89 6.15
C GLN A 329 -3.50 21.20 5.49
N ARG A 330 -4.51 21.87 6.07
CA ARG A 330 -5.14 23.07 5.52
C ARG A 330 -5.24 24.18 6.56
N ALA A 331 -5.08 25.42 6.10
CA ALA A 331 -5.20 26.60 6.96
C ALA A 331 -6.65 27.02 7.25
N TRP A 332 -7.56 26.81 6.29
CA TRP A 332 -8.98 27.15 6.46
C TRP A 332 -9.78 25.96 6.98
N GLY A 333 -10.18 26.02 8.24
CA GLY A 333 -10.95 24.97 8.90
C GLY A 333 -10.97 25.16 10.41
N LEU A 334 -11.59 24.22 11.12
CA LEU A 334 -11.54 24.18 12.57
C LEU A 334 -10.26 23.44 13.00
N PRO A 335 -9.35 24.05 13.77
CA PRO A 335 -8.14 23.38 14.22
C PRO A 335 -8.45 22.17 15.11
N ILE A 336 -7.66 21.10 14.97
CA ILE A 336 -7.65 20.03 15.95
C ILE A 336 -6.93 20.56 17.20
N PRO A 337 -7.57 20.59 18.39
CA PRO A 337 -7.02 21.14 19.63
C PRO A 337 -6.00 20.19 20.28
N ALA A 338 -5.01 19.76 19.49
CA ALA A 338 -3.89 18.96 19.92
C ALA A 338 -2.66 19.85 20.14
N PHE A 339 -1.85 19.49 21.13
CA PHE A 339 -0.65 20.21 21.52
C PHE A 339 0.55 19.29 21.37
N THR A 340 1.70 19.82 20.96
CA THR A 340 2.95 19.08 20.95
C THR A 340 3.66 19.26 22.29
N MET A 341 4.05 18.16 22.91
CA MET A 341 4.82 18.14 24.15
C MET A 341 6.33 18.28 23.85
N PRO A 342 7.18 18.61 24.85
CA PRO A 342 8.62 18.76 24.64
C PRO A 342 9.34 17.49 24.14
N ASP A 343 8.72 16.32 24.27
CA ASP A 343 9.20 15.03 23.78
C ASP A 343 8.61 14.66 22.40
N ASP A 344 8.08 15.65 21.67
CA ASP A 344 7.38 15.53 20.39
C ASP A 344 6.09 14.69 20.40
N SER A 345 5.67 14.20 21.57
CA SER A 345 4.40 13.49 21.71
C SER A 345 3.20 14.42 21.55
N ALA A 346 2.11 13.87 21.03
CA ALA A 346 0.86 14.61 20.87
C ALA A 346 -0.01 14.53 22.13
N PHE A 347 -0.42 15.69 22.65
CA PHE A 347 -1.31 15.82 23.80
C PHE A 347 -2.69 16.32 23.36
N MET A 348 -3.72 15.48 23.55
CA MET A 348 -5.11 15.87 23.40
C MET A 348 -5.98 15.02 24.34
N THR A 349 -6.78 15.70 25.17
CA THR A 349 -7.68 15.08 26.14
C THR A 349 -9.10 15.63 25.98
N GLU A 350 -10.10 14.99 26.61
CA GLU A 350 -11.45 15.57 26.72
C GLU A 350 -11.39 17.00 27.27
N MET A 351 -10.65 17.21 28.37
CA MET A 351 -10.58 18.50 29.04
C MET A 351 -9.86 19.56 28.20
N SER A 352 -8.75 19.21 27.53
CA SER A 352 -8.02 20.16 26.69
C SER A 352 -8.84 20.57 25.47
N ALA A 353 -9.53 19.62 24.83
CA ALA A 353 -10.44 19.90 23.74
C ALA A 353 -11.64 20.76 24.17
N GLN A 354 -12.20 20.51 25.36
CA GLN A 354 -13.30 21.31 25.92
C GLN A 354 -12.86 22.75 26.22
N CYS A 355 -11.68 22.93 26.80
CA CYS A 355 -11.13 24.26 27.07
C CYS A 355 -10.99 25.08 25.78
N VAL A 356 -10.47 24.47 24.70
CA VAL A 356 -10.39 25.14 23.39
C VAL A 356 -11.79 25.41 22.83
N ALA A 357 -12.75 24.50 23.00
CA ALA A 357 -14.14 24.71 22.59
C ALA A 357 -14.75 25.95 23.26
N ASP A 358 -14.53 26.12 24.55
CA ASP A 358 -15.05 27.25 25.33
C ASP A 358 -14.38 28.58 24.91
N LEU A 359 -13.07 28.56 24.65
CA LEU A 359 -12.34 29.73 24.14
C LEU A 359 -12.81 30.15 22.74
N VAL A 360 -13.07 29.18 21.85
CA VAL A 360 -13.60 29.45 20.50
C VAL A 360 -15.03 29.99 20.58
N ARG A 361 -15.86 29.50 21.51
CA ARG A 361 -17.24 29.98 21.72
C ARG A 361 -17.30 31.40 22.27
N ALA A 362 -16.30 31.81 23.04
CA ALA A 362 -16.21 33.14 23.63
C ALA A 362 -15.75 34.24 22.64
N LYS A 363 -15.19 33.84 21.49
CA LYS A 363 -14.84 34.73 20.39
C LYS A 363 -15.98 34.81 19.39
#